data_AF-A0A7X9FHQ3-F1
#
_entry.id   AF-A0A7X9FHQ3-F1
#
_cell.length_a   1.000
_cell.length_b   1.000
_cell.length_c   1.000
_cell.angle_alpha   90.00
_cell.angle_beta   90.00
_cell.angle_gamma   90.00
#
_symmetry.space_group_name_H-M   'P 1'
#
loop_
_entity.id
_entity.type
_entity.pdbx_description
1 polymer ?
#
loop_
_entity_poly.entity_id
_entity_poly.type
_entity_poly.pdbx_seq_one_letter_code
_entity_poly.pdbx_strand_id
1 'polypeptide(L)'
;MHCVACKNPMVTLELDQVEIDYCPSCGGIWLDTGELEALLESSAAAGRLLETTAALTKGKTGLRRCPICRKRMPSAAIPASSPVELDCCPRGDGLWFDRGELEAVAHHIEGRDDGPVLLLLRRMFNRKQSSKG
;
A
#
# COMPACT_ATOMS: atom_id res chain seq x y z
N MET A 1 -12.21 0.39 11.07
CA MET A 1 -11.75 -1.00 10.82
C MET A 1 -10.76 -1.45 11.91
N HIS A 2 -10.48 -2.76 12.09
CA HIS A 2 -9.34 -3.23 12.91
C HIS A 2 -8.18 -3.66 12.01
N CYS A 3 -6.97 -3.25 12.38
CA CYS A 3 -5.74 -3.54 11.66
C CYS A 3 -5.51 -5.04 11.48
N VAL A 4 -5.31 -5.50 10.24
CA VAL A 4 -5.11 -6.93 9.97
C VAL A 4 -3.76 -7.45 10.49
N ALA A 5 -2.77 -6.58 10.65
CA ALA A 5 -1.45 -6.92 11.19
C ALA A 5 -1.44 -6.98 12.73
N CYS A 6 -1.85 -5.91 13.43
CA CYS A 6 -1.71 -5.80 14.89
C CYS A 6 -3.03 -5.78 15.68
N LYS A 7 -4.18 -5.88 15.00
CA LYS A 7 -5.54 -5.93 15.58
C LYS A 7 -6.03 -4.67 16.31
N ASN A 8 -5.25 -3.60 16.36
CA ASN A 8 -5.69 -2.32 16.92
C ASN A 8 -6.65 -1.57 15.99
N PRO A 9 -7.47 -0.64 16.51
CA PRO A 9 -8.31 0.22 15.68
C PRO A 9 -7.50 1.03 14.67
N MET A 10 -8.04 1.17 13.47
CA MET A 10 -7.50 2.01 12.40
C MET A 10 -8.25 3.35 12.35
N VAL A 11 -7.58 4.36 11.81
CA VAL A 11 -8.14 5.67 11.51
C VAL A 11 -8.27 5.83 10.01
N THR A 12 -9.42 6.30 9.56
CA THR A 12 -9.68 6.62 8.16
C THR A 12 -9.24 8.06 7.92
N LEU A 13 -8.44 8.29 6.89
CA LEU A 13 -7.90 9.59 6.50
C LEU A 13 -8.26 9.84 5.03
N GLU A 14 -8.33 11.10 4.62
CA GLU A 14 -8.50 11.48 3.22
C GLU A 14 -7.18 12.04 2.71
N LEU A 15 -6.67 11.48 1.62
CA LEU A 15 -5.41 11.79 0.98
C LEU A 15 -5.67 12.09 -0.50
N ASP A 16 -5.66 13.37 -0.87
CA ASP A 16 -5.92 13.79 -2.25
C ASP A 16 -7.24 13.24 -2.83
N GLN A 17 -8.33 13.38 -2.07
CA GLN A 17 -9.66 12.84 -2.39
C GLN A 17 -9.76 11.30 -2.38
N VAL A 18 -8.72 10.60 -1.94
CA VAL A 18 -8.71 9.14 -1.76
C VAL A 18 -8.82 8.80 -0.28
N GLU A 19 -9.73 7.90 0.06
CA GLU A 19 -9.85 7.37 1.42
C GLU A 19 -8.69 6.41 1.69
N ILE A 20 -8.05 6.51 2.86
CA ILE A 20 -7.01 5.59 3.30
C ILE A 20 -7.29 5.15 4.72
N ASP A 21 -7.19 3.85 4.98
CA ASP A 21 -7.30 3.29 6.32
C ASP A 21 -5.90 3.10 6.90
N TYR A 22 -5.52 3.92 7.88
CA TYR A 22 -4.20 3.91 8.51
C TYR A 22 -4.22 3.32 9.91
N CYS A 23 -3.27 2.45 10.23
CA CYS A 23 -3.06 1.95 11.58
C CYS A 23 -1.99 2.77 12.32
N PRO A 24 -2.33 3.60 13.33
CA PRO A 24 -1.35 4.39 14.06
C PRO A 24 -0.40 3.55 14.91
N SER A 25 -0.75 2.31 15.26
CA SER A 25 0.09 1.45 16.09
C SER A 25 1.23 0.81 15.30
N CYS A 26 0.93 0.20 14.14
CA CYS A 26 1.94 -0.50 13.34
C CYS A 26 2.39 0.28 12.12
N GLY A 27 1.68 1.34 11.72
CA GLY A 27 1.95 2.14 10.52
C GLY A 27 1.53 1.45 9.21
N GLY A 28 0.72 0.41 9.27
CA GLY A 28 0.18 -0.26 8.09
C GLY A 28 -1.02 0.49 7.51
N ILE A 29 -1.25 0.32 6.21
CA ILE A 29 -2.27 1.01 5.43
C ILE A 29 -3.10 -0.02 4.67
N TRP A 30 -4.41 0.19 4.66
CA TRP A 30 -5.35 -0.50 3.78
C TRP A 30 -5.86 0.49 2.73
N LEU A 31 -5.89 0.04 1.48
CA LEU A 31 -6.53 0.72 0.35
C LEU A 31 -7.55 -0.22 -0.26
N ASP A 32 -8.77 0.26 -0.49
CA ASP A 32 -9.81 -0.45 -1.23
C ASP A 32 -9.49 -0.50 -2.73
N THR A 33 -10.29 -1.27 -3.46
CA THR A 33 -10.17 -1.42 -4.91
C THR A 33 -10.15 -0.06 -5.63
N GLY A 34 -9.14 0.20 -6.45
CA GLY A 34 -9.07 1.42 -7.27
C GLY A 34 -8.47 2.64 -6.57
N GLU A 35 -8.32 2.60 -5.24
CA GLU A 35 -7.76 3.72 -4.47
C GLU A 35 -6.28 3.92 -4.73
N LEU A 36 -5.52 2.83 -4.96
CA LEU A 36 -4.10 2.93 -5.32
C LEU A 36 -3.92 3.68 -6.64
N GLU A 37 -4.74 3.36 -7.65
CA GLU A 37 -4.70 4.00 -8.96
C GLU A 37 -5.11 5.47 -8.89
N ALA A 38 -6.14 5.77 -8.09
CA ALA A 38 -6.57 7.15 -7.83
C ALA A 38 -5.45 7.93 -7.15
N LEU A 39 -4.84 7.35 -6.11
CA LEU A 39 -3.81 8.01 -5.32
C LEU A 39 -2.56 8.31 -6.14
N LEU A 40 -2.19 7.44 -7.07
CA LEU A 40 -0.99 7.62 -7.89
C LEU A 40 -1.21 8.54 -9.10
N GLU A 41 -2.44 9.00 -9.34
CA GLU A 41 -2.86 9.79 -10.52
C GLU A 41 -2.34 9.25 -11.87
N SER A 42 -1.99 7.96 -11.91
CA SER A 42 -1.25 7.34 -13.00
C SER A 42 -1.79 5.93 -13.20
N SER A 43 -3.00 5.87 -13.74
CA SER A 43 -3.71 4.63 -14.04
C SER A 43 -2.89 3.66 -14.90
N ALA A 44 -2.04 4.16 -15.81
CA ALA A 44 -1.20 3.31 -16.65
C ALA A 44 -0.03 2.66 -15.89
N ALA A 45 0.61 3.37 -14.95
CA ALA A 45 1.72 2.81 -14.17
C ALA A 45 1.20 1.95 -13.01
N ALA A 46 0.18 2.43 -12.29
CA ALA A 46 -0.51 1.68 -11.24
C ALA A 46 -1.19 0.41 -11.79
N GLY A 47 -1.82 0.49 -12.96
CA GLY A 47 -2.45 -0.65 -13.64
C GLY A 47 -1.44 -1.74 -14.00
N ARG A 48 -0.27 -1.39 -14.55
CA ARG A 48 0.81 -2.36 -14.81
C ARG A 48 1.33 -3.00 -13.54
N LEU A 49 1.43 -2.23 -12.46
CA LEU A 49 1.88 -2.70 -11.15
C LEU A 49 0.89 -3.71 -10.57
N LEU A 50 -0.41 -3.42 -10.65
CA LEU A 50 -1.49 -4.30 -10.20
C LEU A 50 -1.60 -5.58 -11.02
N GLU A 51 -1.49 -5.48 -12.34
CA GLU A 51 -1.47 -6.64 -13.23
C GLU A 51 -0.27 -7.56 -12.94
N THR A 52 0.90 -6.96 -12.70
CA THR A 52 2.12 -7.68 -12.34
C THR A 52 2.00 -8.33 -10.95
N THR A 53 1.46 -7.61 -9.96
CA THR A 53 1.27 -8.16 -8.60
C THR A 53 0.25 -9.30 -8.59
N ALA A 54 -0.86 -9.19 -9.32
CA ALA A 54 -1.85 -10.26 -9.47
C ALA A 54 -1.22 -11.53 -10.07
N ALA A 55 -0.34 -11.39 -11.07
CA ALA A 55 0.40 -12.51 -11.64
C ALA A 55 1.41 -13.15 -10.66
N LEU A 56 1.97 -12.36 -9.74
CA LEU A 56 2.99 -12.77 -8.77
C LEU A 56 2.43 -13.36 -7.46
N THR A 57 1.11 -13.35 -7.27
CA THR A 57 0.45 -14.06 -6.15
C THR A 57 0.56 -15.59 -6.22
N LYS A 58 1.08 -16.17 -7.32
CA LYS A 58 1.21 -17.61 -7.52
C LYS A 58 2.22 -18.23 -6.54
N GLY A 59 1.74 -18.71 -5.40
CA GLY A 59 2.46 -19.63 -4.50
C GLY A 59 2.84 -19.06 -3.13
N LYS A 60 2.67 -17.76 -2.89
CA LYS A 60 2.87 -17.15 -1.56
C LYS A 60 1.55 -17.14 -0.79
N THR A 61 1.45 -17.98 0.24
CA THR A 61 0.32 -17.90 1.19
C THR A 61 0.62 -16.81 2.21
N GLY A 62 -0.08 -15.69 2.14
CA GLY A 62 0.08 -14.64 3.14
C GLY A 62 -0.59 -15.00 4.47
N LEU A 63 -0.06 -14.42 5.54
CA LEU A 63 -0.48 -14.67 6.93
C LEU A 63 -1.78 -13.92 7.29
N ARG A 64 -2.10 -12.87 6.54
CA ARG A 64 -3.17 -11.92 6.86
C ARG A 64 -4.48 -12.30 6.18
N ARG A 65 -5.59 -11.89 6.79
CA ARG A 65 -6.95 -12.04 6.22
C ARG A 65 -7.47 -10.67 5.83
N CYS A 66 -8.14 -10.60 4.69
CA CYS A 66 -8.80 -9.39 4.21
C CYS A 66 -9.81 -8.90 5.26
N PRO A 67 -9.81 -7.59 5.59
CA PRO A 67 -10.73 -7.04 6.59
C PRO A 67 -12.19 -7.05 6.10
N ILE A 68 -12.41 -7.05 4.78
CA ILE A 68 -13.73 -7.05 4.14
C ILE A 68 -14.27 -8.48 3.99
N CYS A 69 -13.66 -9.31 3.14
CA CYS A 69 -14.18 -10.65 2.83
C CYS A 69 -13.60 -11.80 3.66
N ARG A 70 -12.60 -11.54 4.53
CA ARG A 70 -11.96 -12.52 5.43
C ARG A 70 -11.16 -13.66 4.75
N LYS A 71 -11.03 -13.65 3.42
CA LYS A 71 -10.13 -14.57 2.70
C LYS A 71 -8.68 -14.26 3.05
N ARG A 72 -7.83 -15.29 3.01
CA ARG A 72 -6.37 -15.09 3.16
C ARG A 72 -5.86 -14.28 1.98
N MET A 73 -5.04 -13.28 2.27
CA MET A 73 -4.45 -12.42 1.26
C MET A 73 -3.07 -12.96 0.90
N PRO A 74 -2.84 -13.45 -0.33
CA PRO A 74 -1.49 -13.77 -0.79
C PRO A 74 -0.63 -12.51 -0.86
N SER A 75 0.65 -12.65 -0.53
CA SER A 75 1.62 -11.58 -0.68
C SER A 75 2.14 -11.57 -2.13
N ALA A 76 2.09 -10.42 -2.78
CA ALA A 76 2.69 -10.18 -4.09
C ALA A 76 3.92 -9.28 -3.91
N ALA A 77 4.95 -9.49 -4.74
CA ALA A 77 6.10 -8.60 -4.78
C ALA A 77 6.01 -7.72 -6.03
N ILE A 78 6.26 -6.43 -5.91
CA ILE A 78 6.45 -5.54 -7.05
C ILE A 78 7.90 -5.68 -7.51
N PRO A 79 8.15 -6.07 -8.78
CA PRO A 79 9.51 -6.21 -9.28
C PRO A 79 10.14 -4.83 -9.49
N ALA A 80 10.94 -4.42 -8.52
CA ALA A 80 11.73 -3.19 -8.51
C ALA A 80 13.16 -3.50 -8.06
N SER A 81 14.06 -2.51 -8.12
CA SER A 81 15.44 -2.64 -7.60
C SER A 81 15.46 -3.00 -6.11
N SER A 82 14.46 -2.55 -5.36
CA SER A 82 14.11 -3.04 -4.03
C SER A 82 12.67 -3.56 -4.09
N PRO A 83 12.44 -4.89 -4.06
CA PRO A 83 11.10 -5.45 -4.14
C PRO A 83 10.23 -4.98 -2.99
N VAL A 84 9.04 -4.49 -3.31
CA VAL A 84 8.02 -4.13 -2.31
C VAL A 84 7.04 -5.28 -2.23
N GLU A 85 6.93 -5.91 -1.06
CA GLU A 85 5.90 -6.91 -0.82
C GLU A 85 4.61 -6.21 -0.38
N LEU A 86 3.45 -6.74 -0.75
CA LEU A 86 2.15 -6.26 -0.29
C LEU A 86 1.15 -7.42 -0.29
N ASP A 87 0.13 -7.37 0.56
CA ASP A 87 -0.89 -8.43 0.59
C ASP A 87 -2.12 -8.03 -0.25
N CYS A 88 -2.49 -8.88 -1.21
CA CYS A 88 -3.61 -8.61 -2.10
C CYS A 88 -4.85 -9.40 -1.70
N CYS A 89 -6.02 -8.76 -1.66
CA CYS A 89 -7.27 -9.51 -1.52
C CYS A 89 -7.56 -10.34 -2.78
N PRO A 90 -7.78 -11.67 -2.69
CA PRO A 90 -8.08 -12.50 -3.87
C PRO A 90 -9.48 -12.27 -4.46
N ARG A 91 -10.35 -11.49 -3.80
CA ARG A 91 -11.61 -11.01 -4.37
C ARG A 91 -11.48 -9.66 -5.07
N GLY A 92 -10.34 -9.00 -4.92
CA GLY A 92 -10.12 -7.65 -5.39
C GLY A 92 -10.58 -6.57 -4.42
N ASP A 93 -11.09 -6.88 -3.21
CA ASP A 93 -11.64 -5.87 -2.29
C ASP A 93 -10.63 -4.78 -1.87
N GLY A 94 -9.33 -5.05 -1.98
CA GLY A 94 -8.29 -4.08 -1.62
C GLY A 94 -6.92 -4.69 -1.39
N LEU A 95 -6.01 -3.86 -0.91
CA LEU A 95 -4.59 -4.10 -0.74
C LEU A 95 -4.14 -3.68 0.65
N TRP A 96 -3.25 -4.47 1.24
CA TRP A 96 -2.59 -4.14 2.49
C TRP A 96 -1.11 -3.82 2.26
N PHE A 97 -0.69 -2.70 2.84
CA PHE A 97 0.69 -2.23 2.87
C PHE A 97 1.15 -2.21 4.33
N ASP A 98 2.24 -2.89 4.63
CA ASP A 98 2.99 -2.70 5.87
C ASP A 98 3.69 -1.33 5.86
N ARG A 99 4.24 -0.98 7.02
CA ARG A 99 4.86 0.32 7.27
C ARG A 99 5.94 0.63 6.23
N GLY A 100 5.76 1.71 5.46
CA GLY A 100 6.75 2.17 4.48
C GLY A 100 6.57 1.60 3.07
N GLU A 101 5.70 0.61 2.88
CA GLU A 101 5.54 -0.07 1.58
C GLU A 101 4.82 0.84 0.57
N LEU A 102 3.76 1.54 0.97
CA LEU A 102 3.06 2.47 0.09
C LEU A 102 3.99 3.59 -0.40
N GLU A 103 4.84 4.13 0.48
CA GLU A 103 5.85 5.11 0.10
C GLU A 103 6.87 4.52 -0.88
N ALA A 104 7.29 3.26 -0.68
CA ALA A 104 8.21 2.59 -1.59
C ALA A 104 7.60 2.37 -2.99
N VAL A 105 6.30 2.05 -3.06
CA VAL A 105 5.55 1.97 -4.32
C VAL A 105 5.50 3.34 -5.00
N ALA A 106 5.12 4.39 -4.28
CA ALA A 106 5.05 5.74 -4.83
C ALA A 106 6.40 6.21 -5.38
N HIS A 107 7.50 5.97 -4.65
CA HIS A 107 8.86 6.27 -5.10
C HIS A 107 9.23 5.52 -6.39
N HIS A 108 8.82 4.27 -6.52
CA HIS A 108 9.12 3.49 -7.73
C HIS A 108 8.37 4.01 -8.96
N ILE A 109 7.14 4.50 -8.79
CA ILE A 109 6.27 4.93 -9.88
C ILE A 109 6.56 6.36 -10.31
N GLU A 110 6.70 7.28 -9.35
CA GLU A 110 6.97 8.69 -9.65
C GLU A 110 8.41 8.92 -10.08
N GLY A 111 9.34 8.01 -9.72
CA GLY A 111 10.76 8.09 -10.08
C GLY A 111 11.48 9.29 -9.46
N ARG A 112 10.83 10.00 -8.52
CA ARG A 112 11.31 11.21 -7.88
C ARG A 112 10.86 11.27 -6.43
N ASP A 113 11.75 11.74 -5.55
CA ASP A 113 11.52 11.83 -4.10
C ASP A 113 10.54 12.94 -3.70
N ASP A 114 10.10 13.77 -4.63
CA ASP A 114 9.31 14.99 -4.43
C ASP A 114 7.92 14.94 -5.08
N GLY A 115 7.47 13.75 -5.48
CA GLY A 115 6.12 13.57 -5.99
C GLY A 115 5.04 14.03 -4.99
N PRO A 116 3.93 14.61 -5.45
CA PRO A 116 2.89 15.18 -4.59
C PRO A 116 2.38 14.17 -3.55
N VAL A 117 2.21 12.92 -3.95
CA VAL A 117 1.79 11.80 -3.09
C VAL A 117 2.83 11.51 -2.01
N LEU A 118 4.10 11.35 -2.40
CA LEU A 118 5.21 11.16 -1.46
C LEU A 118 5.34 12.30 -0.46
N LEU A 119 5.21 13.55 -0.92
CA LEU A 119 5.25 14.71 -0.04
C LEU A 119 4.10 14.71 0.96
N LEU A 120 2.90 14.33 0.52
CA LEU A 120 1.72 14.28 1.37
C LEU A 120 1.83 13.14 2.42
N LEU A 121 2.23 11.94 1.99
CA LEU A 121 2.53 10.81 2.88
C LEU A 121 3.61 11.19 3.89
N ARG A 122 4.69 11.86 3.47
CA ARG A 122 5.77 12.33 4.36
C ARG A 122 5.28 13.35 5.38
N ARG A 123 4.42 14.30 4.99
CA ARG A 123 3.83 15.29 5.91
C ARG A 123 2.94 14.60 6.95
N MET A 124 2.10 13.66 6.51
CA MET A 124 1.15 12.97 7.38
C MET A 124 1.83 12.02 8.36
N PHE A 125 2.91 11.35 7.95
CA PHE A 125 3.63 10.40 8.79
C PHE A 125 4.89 10.96 9.45
N ASN A 126 5.12 12.28 9.32
CA ASN A 126 6.19 13.08 9.92
C ASN A 126 7.55 12.35 10.04
N ARG A 127 7.97 11.71 8.94
CA ARG A 127 9.26 11.02 8.90
C ARG A 127 10.36 12.07 8.73
N LYS A 128 11.22 12.22 9.73
CA LYS A 128 12.53 12.86 9.53
C LYS A 128 13.23 12.06 8.45
N GLN A 129 13.61 12.71 7.34
CA GLN A 129 14.52 12.11 6.38
C GLN A 129 15.76 11.65 7.18
N SER A 130 16.02 10.34 7.24
CA SER A 130 17.36 9.88 7.56
C SER A 130 18.23 10.29 6.39
N SER A 131 18.76 11.51 6.48
CA SER A 131 19.92 11.96 5.72
C SER A 131 21.00 10.89 5.87
N LYS A 132 21.20 10.08 4.82
CA LYS A 132 22.48 9.38 4.65
C LYS A 132 23.52 10.48 4.39
N GLY A 133 24.31 10.76 5.42
CA GLY A 133 25.56 11.51 5.29
C GLY A 133 26.65 10.67 4.64
#